data_AF-A0A7Y7TV73-F1
#
_entry.id   AF-A0A7Y7TV73-F1
#
_cell.length_a   1.000
_cell.length_b   1.000
_cell.length_c   1.000
_cell.angle_alpha   90.00
_cell.angle_beta   90.00
_cell.angle_gamma   90.00
#
_symmetry.space_group_name_H-M   'P 1'
#
loop_
_entity.id
_entity.type
_entity.pdbx_description
1 polymer ?
#
loop_
_entity_poly.entity_id
_entity_poly.type
_entity_poly.pdbx_seq_one_letter_code
_entity_poly.pdbx_strand_id
1 'polypeptide(L)'
;MNYDFSTLNDKDFEELARDLLSKKLQMYFQSFKIGKDKGIDLRYSTTENENKIIVQVKHYRGSKFSNLISVLKNEELEKISKLNPERYIIVTSLPLNPIEKEKIKDILSPYIVSTSDIYGKENINSLISEFPEIEEKYYKLWLSSTIVLNRVLKNGIKGRSEFAESEIVEKIRIFVANKEYDKAVNILNLKHFILITGAPGIGKTILANMLTYQLLAKDFELVYVTDIKEADDAYGQEKKQLFYFDDFLGSTTLDLKSSRNVDTLIVNFIERVKKDKQKRLILTCRTTLLNQAKENSEKLDNSKIDIAKYEVKIEDYSKLEKAKILYNHIYFSNLTDDLKKTFFKNEFYWKVIKHRNYNPRIIEFFTDTDRIEHEISYEKLIINFLDYPEKIWKHSFERQISEASRIFLSTMFSLSGRYIISEERLKEVFDNRINYEIRNNNFTKANNLFNSTIKELQNAFIKHTLRIYDHNYKTSEFFIL
;
A
#
# COMPACT_ATOMS: atom_id res chain seq x y z
N MET A 1 1.22 3.89 27.88
CA MET A 1 1.85 3.09 26.79
C MET A 1 3.25 3.61 26.50
N ASN A 2 4.14 2.84 25.87
CA ASN A 2 5.52 3.27 25.58
C ASN A 2 5.91 2.97 24.12
N TYR A 3 5.50 3.88 23.23
CA TYR A 3 5.82 3.90 21.82
C TYR A 3 7.20 4.48 21.55
N ASP A 4 7.94 3.84 20.65
CA ASP A 4 9.22 4.32 20.14
C ASP A 4 9.09 5.14 18.83
N PHE A 5 7.88 5.18 18.26
CA PHE A 5 7.53 5.88 17.02
C PHE A 5 8.27 5.38 15.76
N SER A 6 8.70 4.11 15.72
CA SER A 6 9.47 3.51 14.58
C SER A 6 8.68 3.42 13.30
N THR A 7 7.37 3.28 13.43
CA THR A 7 6.47 3.01 12.33
C THR A 7 5.98 4.27 11.64
N LEU A 8 6.30 5.44 12.22
CA LEU A 8 5.89 6.74 11.72
C LEU A 8 7.06 7.37 10.95
N ASN A 9 6.76 7.95 9.79
CA ASN A 9 7.68 8.91 9.19
C ASN A 9 7.55 10.27 9.91
N ASP A 10 8.38 11.23 9.55
CA ASP A 10 8.34 12.59 10.08
C ASP A 10 6.98 13.28 9.89
N LYS A 11 6.30 13.08 8.76
CA LYS A 11 4.96 13.64 8.49
C LYS A 11 3.86 12.94 9.28
N ASP A 12 3.92 11.62 9.43
CA ASP A 12 3.01 10.86 10.28
C ASP A 12 3.15 11.35 11.74
N PHE A 13 4.38 11.63 12.20
CA PHE A 13 4.66 12.15 13.54
C PHE A 13 4.22 13.62 13.72
N GLU A 14 4.37 14.46 12.70
CA GLU A 14 3.85 15.84 12.66
C GLU A 14 2.32 15.87 12.79
N GLU A 15 1.61 15.04 12.03
CA GLU A 15 0.16 14.92 12.11
C GLU A 15 -0.27 14.44 13.52
N LEU A 16 0.41 13.43 14.07
CA LEU A 16 0.15 12.94 15.44
C LEU A 16 0.33 14.05 16.48
N ALA A 17 1.45 14.78 16.40
CA ALA A 17 1.73 15.90 17.31
C ALA A 17 0.65 16.99 17.23
N ARG A 18 0.19 17.33 16.01
CA ARG A 18 -0.90 18.27 15.79
C ARG A 18 -2.17 17.86 16.51
N ASP A 19 -2.60 16.62 16.33
CA ASP A 19 -3.86 16.14 16.87
C ASP A 19 -3.81 16.05 18.40
N LEU A 20 -2.70 15.55 18.96
CA LEU A 20 -2.48 15.48 20.41
C LEU A 20 -2.45 16.87 21.06
N LEU A 21 -1.70 17.83 20.49
CA LEU A 21 -1.63 19.18 21.02
C LEU A 21 -2.94 19.95 20.84
N SER A 22 -3.63 19.75 19.72
CA SER A 22 -4.94 20.36 19.48
C SER A 22 -5.93 19.93 20.55
N LYS A 23 -5.93 18.63 20.89
CA LYS A 23 -6.77 18.08 21.97
C LYS A 23 -6.34 18.59 23.34
N LYS A 24 -5.03 18.57 23.65
CA LYS A 24 -4.51 18.97 24.95
C LYS A 24 -4.74 20.44 25.27
N LEU A 25 -4.51 21.31 24.29
CA LEU A 25 -4.62 22.76 24.44
C LEU A 25 -6.01 23.30 24.10
N GLN A 26 -6.93 22.43 23.64
CA GLN A 26 -8.27 22.80 23.16
C GLN A 26 -8.23 23.90 22.09
N MET A 27 -7.26 23.77 21.18
CA MET A 27 -6.98 24.73 20.11
C MET A 27 -6.88 24.00 18.78
N TYR A 28 -7.21 24.67 17.67
CA TYR A 28 -7.02 24.09 16.34
C TYR A 28 -5.70 24.56 15.73
N PHE A 29 -4.74 23.66 15.59
CA PHE A 29 -3.48 23.96 14.91
C PHE A 29 -3.60 23.74 13.39
N GLN A 30 -3.24 24.77 12.63
CA GLN A 30 -3.12 24.71 11.17
C GLN A 30 -1.83 23.99 10.78
N SER A 31 -1.89 23.15 9.75
CA SER A 31 -0.73 22.55 9.07
C SER A 31 -0.54 23.16 7.68
N PHE A 32 0.70 23.29 7.21
CA PHE A 32 1.04 23.97 5.95
C PHE A 32 1.51 22.99 4.87
N LYS A 33 1.57 23.47 3.61
CA LYS A 33 1.95 22.65 2.46
C LYS A 33 3.47 22.68 2.30
N ILE A 34 4.11 21.50 2.37
CA ILE A 34 5.54 21.29 2.07
C ILE A 34 6.02 22.20 0.90
N GLY A 35 6.89 23.16 1.20
CA GLY A 35 7.34 24.18 0.24
C GLY A 35 7.97 25.40 0.91
N LYS A 36 7.87 26.59 0.29
CA LYS A 36 8.31 27.90 0.85
C LYS A 36 7.51 28.34 2.09
N ASP A 37 7.04 27.39 2.87
CA ASP A 37 6.62 27.66 4.23
C ASP A 37 7.85 28.16 4.97
N LYS A 38 7.70 29.19 5.80
CA LYS A 38 8.80 29.85 6.52
C LYS A 38 9.44 28.93 7.59
N GLY A 39 9.43 27.62 7.39
CA GLY A 39 9.88 26.58 8.30
C GLY A 39 8.92 26.40 9.49
N ILE A 40 7.61 26.49 9.26
CA ILE A 40 6.60 26.27 10.31
C ILE A 40 5.92 24.94 10.06
N ASP A 41 5.97 24.03 11.03
CA ASP A 41 5.22 22.77 10.93
C ASP A 41 3.74 23.02 11.29
N LEU A 42 3.46 23.58 12.46
CA LEU A 42 2.10 23.91 12.90
C LEU A 42 1.98 25.33 13.45
N ARG A 43 0.80 25.93 13.29
CA ARG A 43 0.50 27.29 13.77
C ARG A 43 -0.90 27.41 14.35
N TYR A 44 -1.00 28.13 15.46
CA TYR A 44 -2.24 28.69 15.95
C TYR A 44 -2.23 30.21 15.74
N SER A 45 -3.31 30.72 15.15
CA SER A 45 -3.49 32.13 14.81
C SER A 45 -4.78 32.65 15.43
N THR A 46 -4.81 33.93 15.78
CA THR A 46 -6.01 34.67 16.18
C THR A 46 -6.23 35.84 15.22
N THR A 47 -7.37 36.52 15.36
CA THR A 47 -7.67 37.76 14.60
C THR A 47 -6.65 38.88 14.85
N GLU A 48 -5.96 38.83 16.00
CA GLU A 48 -5.00 39.85 16.43
C GLU A 48 -3.54 39.44 16.17
N ASN A 49 -3.24 38.14 16.14
CA ASN A 49 -1.88 37.65 15.95
C ASN A 49 -1.86 36.36 15.11
N GLU A 50 -1.29 36.47 13.90
CA GLU A 50 -1.15 35.32 13.00
C GLU A 50 -0.19 34.24 13.54
N ASN A 51 0.82 34.61 14.32
CA ASN A 51 1.84 33.70 14.85
C ASN A 51 1.74 33.58 16.38
N LYS A 52 0.51 33.53 16.91
CA LYS A 52 0.29 33.44 18.36
C LYS A 52 1.01 32.25 18.98
N ILE A 53 0.87 31.06 18.37
CA ILE A 53 1.65 29.88 18.77
C ILE A 53 2.22 29.22 17.52
N ILE A 54 3.52 28.96 17.55
CA ILE A 54 4.19 28.15 16.53
C ILE A 54 4.67 26.86 17.19
N VAL A 55 4.43 25.73 16.52
CA VAL A 55 4.91 24.42 16.95
C VAL A 55 5.87 23.90 15.90
N GLN A 56 7.02 23.43 16.35
CA GLN A 56 7.98 22.71 15.52
C GLN A 56 8.09 21.26 16.00
N VAL A 57 7.90 20.34 15.07
CA VAL A 57 7.93 18.90 15.28
C VAL A 57 9.21 18.33 14.66
N LYS A 58 10.02 17.67 15.48
CA LYS A 58 11.31 17.08 15.08
C LYS A 58 11.31 15.58 15.40
N HIS A 59 11.03 14.76 14.39
CA HIS A 59 11.07 13.30 14.49
C HIS A 59 12.51 12.77 14.40
N TYR A 60 13.26 12.84 15.50
CA TYR A 60 14.70 12.54 15.59
C TYR A 60 14.96 11.18 16.21
N ARG A 61 14.07 10.21 16.00
CA ARG A 61 14.20 8.86 16.55
C ARG A 61 15.56 8.26 16.19
N GLY A 62 16.28 7.71 17.17
CA GLY A 62 17.59 7.09 16.97
C GLY A 62 18.76 8.08 16.80
N SER A 63 18.48 9.38 16.75
CA SER A 63 19.51 10.43 16.75
C SER A 63 19.99 10.76 18.15
N LYS A 64 21.15 11.42 18.24
CA LYS A 64 21.65 11.99 19.50
C LYS A 64 20.97 13.32 19.79
N PHE A 65 20.81 13.65 21.08
CA PHE A 65 20.33 14.96 21.52
C PHE A 65 21.16 16.13 20.94
N SER A 66 22.47 15.94 20.75
CA SER A 66 23.35 16.92 20.09
C SER A 66 22.87 17.31 18.68
N ASN A 67 22.26 16.38 17.94
CA ASN A 67 21.77 16.64 16.59
C ASN A 67 20.56 17.57 16.63
N LEU A 68 19.64 17.33 17.58
CA LEU A 68 18.50 18.23 17.82
C LEU A 68 19.00 19.63 18.18
N ILE A 69 19.92 19.74 19.13
CA ILE A 69 20.48 21.03 19.55
C ILE A 69 21.14 21.79 18.40
N SER A 70 21.91 21.09 17.55
CA SER A 70 22.56 21.71 16.39
C SER A 70 21.53 22.36 15.47
N VAL A 71 20.46 21.64 15.14
CA VAL A 71 19.40 22.12 14.25
C VAL A 71 18.61 23.27 14.88
N LEU A 72 18.30 23.16 16.18
CA LEU A 72 17.61 24.25 16.90
C LEU A 72 18.42 25.54 16.90
N LYS A 73 19.73 25.47 17.09
CA LYS A 73 20.64 26.62 17.09
C LYS A 73 20.87 27.20 15.70
N ASN A 74 21.20 26.35 14.74
CA ASN A 74 21.76 26.77 13.46
C ASN A 74 20.69 27.01 12.39
N GLU A 75 19.51 26.41 12.54
CA GLU A 75 18.45 26.48 11.54
C GLU A 75 17.16 27.11 12.09
N GLU A 76 16.73 26.71 13.29
CA GLU A 76 15.41 27.15 13.81
C GLU A 76 15.46 28.53 14.45
N LEU A 77 16.48 28.85 15.26
CA LEU A 77 16.53 30.10 16.01
C LEU A 77 16.40 31.36 15.14
N GLU A 78 17.05 31.37 13.97
CA GLU A 78 16.95 32.48 13.01
C GLU A 78 15.52 32.61 12.45
N LYS A 79 14.88 31.48 12.14
CA LYS A 79 13.50 31.46 11.63
C LYS A 79 12.51 31.94 12.69
N ILE A 80 12.64 31.44 13.92
CA ILE A 80 11.79 31.82 15.05
C ILE A 80 11.88 33.32 15.30
N SER A 81 13.10 33.88 15.26
CA SER A 81 13.31 35.31 15.45
C SER A 81 12.64 36.17 14.38
N LYS A 82 12.60 35.69 13.12
CA LYS A 82 11.87 36.36 12.03
C LYS A 82 10.35 36.24 12.15
N LEU A 83 9.86 35.14 12.73
CA LEU A 83 8.44 34.90 12.94
C LEU A 83 7.88 35.63 14.17
N ASN A 84 8.74 35.86 15.16
CA ASN A 84 8.47 36.51 16.44
C ASN A 84 7.16 36.03 17.12
N PRO A 85 7.01 34.72 17.40
CA PRO A 85 5.80 34.19 18.01
C PRO A 85 5.70 34.58 19.50
N GLU A 86 4.47 34.69 20.02
CA GLU A 86 4.25 34.89 21.47
C GLU A 86 4.65 33.66 22.29
N ARG A 87 4.45 32.46 21.71
CA ARG A 87 4.81 31.19 22.33
C ARG A 87 5.31 30.21 21.28
N TYR A 88 6.41 29.54 21.59
CA TYR A 88 7.00 28.51 20.75
C TYR A 88 6.98 27.15 21.46
N ILE A 89 6.50 26.11 20.75
CA ILE A 89 6.41 24.75 21.28
C ILE A 89 7.32 23.83 20.46
N ILE A 90 8.12 23.03 21.15
CA ILE A 90 8.94 21.98 20.54
C ILE A 90 8.31 20.63 20.83
N VAL A 91 8.12 19.83 19.79
CA VAL A 91 7.76 18.41 19.89
C VAL A 91 8.87 17.56 19.29
N THR A 92 9.34 16.54 20.01
CA THR A 92 10.33 15.61 19.49
C THR A 92 10.05 14.17 19.91
N SER A 93 10.44 13.23 19.06
CA SER A 93 10.40 11.80 19.35
C SER A 93 11.58 11.32 20.22
N LEU A 94 12.52 12.21 20.57
CA LEU A 94 13.62 11.90 21.48
C LEU A 94 13.14 11.86 22.94
N PRO A 95 13.63 10.93 23.76
CA PRO A 95 13.49 11.04 25.20
C PRO A 95 14.26 12.27 25.69
N LEU A 96 13.70 13.00 26.64
CA LEU A 96 14.30 14.22 27.19
C LEU A 96 14.33 14.19 28.71
N ASN A 97 15.50 14.46 29.28
CA ASN A 97 15.66 14.68 30.72
C ASN A 97 15.45 16.17 31.10
N PRO A 98 15.32 16.51 32.39
CA PRO A 98 15.09 17.89 32.83
C PRO A 98 16.17 18.88 32.37
N ILE A 99 17.45 18.48 32.43
CA ILE A 99 18.59 19.33 32.03
C ILE A 99 18.55 19.62 30.52
N GLU A 100 18.19 18.62 29.72
CA GLU A 100 18.03 18.76 28.27
C GLU A 100 16.88 19.71 27.92
N LYS A 101 15.78 19.68 28.68
CA LYS A 101 14.67 20.63 28.50
C LYS A 101 15.07 22.06 28.84
N GLU A 102 15.75 22.29 29.96
CA GLU A 102 16.26 23.62 30.30
C GLU A 102 17.22 24.13 29.22
N LYS A 103 18.11 23.29 28.72
CA LYS A 103 19.02 23.67 27.62
C LYS A 103 18.28 24.05 26.34
N ILE A 104 17.23 23.34 25.95
CA ILE A 104 16.39 23.71 24.79
C ILE A 104 15.72 25.06 25.03
N LYS A 105 15.16 25.28 26.22
CA LYS A 105 14.51 26.54 26.60
C LYS A 105 15.50 27.71 26.53
N ASP A 106 16.70 27.56 27.08
CA ASP A 106 17.74 28.60 27.06
C ASP A 106 18.14 28.99 25.62
N ILE A 107 18.26 28.01 24.74
CA ILE A 107 18.63 28.23 23.33
C ILE A 107 17.55 28.99 22.57
N LEU A 108 16.29 28.69 22.85
CA LEU A 108 15.14 29.24 22.14
C LEU A 108 14.45 30.39 22.90
N SER A 109 15.10 30.91 23.93
CA SER A 109 14.68 32.09 24.67
C SER A 109 14.70 33.34 23.76
N PRO A 110 13.72 34.25 23.85
CA PRO A 110 12.62 34.30 24.83
C PRO A 110 11.34 33.56 24.40
N TYR A 111 11.33 32.87 23.26
CA TYR A 111 10.12 32.35 22.64
C TYR A 111 9.55 31.09 23.31
N ILE A 112 10.42 30.28 23.94
CA ILE A 112 10.00 29.20 24.84
C ILE A 112 9.85 29.78 26.24
N VAL A 113 8.60 29.93 26.69
CA VAL A 113 8.27 30.56 27.98
C VAL A 113 8.57 29.60 29.14
N SER A 114 8.30 28.31 28.95
CA SER A 114 8.45 27.29 29.98
C SER A 114 8.90 25.95 29.40
N THR A 115 9.54 25.12 30.23
CA THR A 115 9.85 23.73 29.86
C THR A 115 8.61 22.87 29.61
N SER A 116 7.42 23.35 30.01
CA SER A 116 6.13 22.78 29.61
C SER A 116 5.82 22.90 28.11
N ASP A 117 6.52 23.79 27.40
CA ASP A 117 6.40 23.96 25.94
C ASP A 117 7.29 22.97 25.17
N ILE A 118 8.00 22.08 25.88
CA ILE A 118 8.90 21.09 25.29
C ILE A 118 8.34 19.69 25.56
N TYR A 119 7.86 19.07 24.49
CA TYR A 119 7.29 17.73 24.50
C TYR A 119 8.30 16.73 23.94
N GLY A 120 8.88 15.92 24.83
CA GLY A 120 9.71 14.77 24.45
C GLY A 120 8.87 13.49 24.29
N LYS A 121 9.55 12.38 24.01
CA LYS A 121 8.95 11.04 23.84
C LYS A 121 7.97 10.68 24.95
N GLU A 122 8.34 10.89 26.20
CA GLU A 122 7.54 10.55 27.38
C GLU A 122 6.26 11.39 27.45
N ASN A 123 6.35 12.68 27.09
CA ASN A 123 5.18 13.56 27.06
C ASN A 123 4.19 13.12 25.99
N ILE A 124 4.68 12.80 24.79
CA ILE A 124 3.84 12.31 23.70
C ILE A 124 3.16 10.99 24.07
N ASN A 125 3.90 10.05 24.67
CA ASN A 125 3.33 8.79 25.17
C ASN A 125 2.26 8.99 26.26
N SER A 126 2.45 9.98 27.14
CA SER A 126 1.45 10.35 28.13
C SER A 126 0.19 10.89 27.47
N LEU A 127 0.32 11.77 26.48
CA LEU A 127 -0.83 12.33 25.75
C LEU A 127 -1.60 11.26 24.96
N ILE A 128 -0.88 10.30 24.34
CA ILE A 128 -1.53 9.16 23.65
C ILE A 128 -2.36 8.33 24.65
N SER A 129 -1.80 8.10 25.85
CA SER A 129 -2.52 7.37 26.90
C SER A 129 -3.72 8.15 27.46
N GLU A 130 -3.68 9.48 27.40
CA GLU A 130 -4.78 10.39 27.80
C GLU A 130 -5.89 10.45 26.73
N PHE A 131 -5.56 10.22 25.45
CA PHE A 131 -6.48 10.33 24.30
C PHE A 131 -6.49 9.05 23.44
N PRO A 132 -7.13 7.97 23.90
CA PRO A 132 -7.20 6.69 23.16
C PRO A 132 -7.84 6.82 21.77
N GLU A 133 -8.75 7.78 21.57
CA GLU A 133 -9.36 8.01 20.26
C GLU A 133 -8.36 8.48 19.20
N ILE A 134 -7.28 9.16 19.62
CA ILE A 134 -6.19 9.56 18.72
C ILE A 134 -5.33 8.35 18.41
N GLU A 135 -5.03 7.50 19.40
CA GLU A 135 -4.29 6.26 19.18
C GLU A 135 -4.94 5.37 18.11
N GLU A 136 -6.26 5.15 18.21
CA GLU A 136 -7.03 4.35 17.25
C GLU A 136 -7.01 4.94 15.83
N LYS A 137 -6.99 6.28 15.71
CA LYS A 137 -6.87 6.97 14.43
C LYS A 137 -5.52 6.71 13.75
N TYR A 138 -4.44 6.69 14.52
CA TYR A 138 -3.08 6.46 14.00
C TYR A 138 -2.78 4.95 13.95
N TYR A 139 -3.37 4.25 12.99
CA TYR A 139 -3.30 2.78 12.91
C TYR A 139 -1.87 2.21 12.92
N LYS A 140 -0.89 2.90 12.30
CA LYS A 140 0.53 2.48 12.30
C LYS A 140 1.09 2.45 13.71
N LEU A 141 0.69 3.43 14.53
CA LEU A 141 1.06 3.53 15.94
C LEU A 141 0.39 2.40 16.72
N TRP A 142 -0.93 2.26 16.60
CA TRP A 142 -1.71 1.25 17.30
C TRP A 142 -1.22 -0.18 17.05
N LEU A 143 -1.02 -0.57 15.79
CA LEU A 143 -0.51 -1.90 15.41
C LEU A 143 0.93 -2.14 15.90
N SER A 144 1.71 -1.08 16.07
CA SER A 144 3.09 -1.16 16.56
C SER A 144 3.21 -1.13 18.09
N SER A 145 2.09 -1.03 18.82
CA SER A 145 2.15 -1.11 20.28
C SER A 145 2.63 -2.49 20.70
N THR A 146 3.51 -2.57 21.70
CA THR A 146 4.07 -3.85 22.16
C THR A 146 2.97 -4.85 22.54
N ILE A 147 1.86 -4.37 23.11
CA ILE A 147 0.72 -5.21 23.50
C ILE A 147 0.00 -5.76 22.26
N VAL A 148 -0.33 -4.88 21.30
CA VAL A 148 -1.02 -5.28 20.07
C VAL A 148 -0.13 -6.16 19.22
N LEU A 149 1.14 -5.79 19.02
CA LEU A 149 2.09 -6.57 18.24
C LEU A 149 2.31 -7.96 18.85
N ASN A 150 2.48 -8.07 20.18
CA ASN A 150 2.57 -9.37 20.84
C ASN A 150 1.30 -10.21 20.66
N ARG A 151 0.13 -9.57 20.66
CA ARG A 151 -1.14 -10.26 20.38
C ARG A 151 -1.21 -10.73 18.93
N VAL A 152 -0.84 -9.88 17.97
CA VAL A 152 -0.76 -10.20 16.54
C VAL A 152 0.20 -11.37 16.31
N LEU A 153 1.39 -11.31 16.90
CA LEU A 153 2.38 -12.39 16.85
C LEU A 153 1.81 -13.67 17.44
N LYS A 154 1.31 -13.65 18.69
CA LYS A 154 0.74 -14.82 19.36
C LYS A 154 -0.36 -15.49 18.55
N ASN A 155 -1.28 -14.69 18.01
CA ASN A 155 -2.41 -15.18 17.22
C ASN A 155 -1.99 -15.60 15.80
N GLY A 156 -0.82 -15.13 15.34
CA GLY A 156 -0.17 -15.51 14.08
C GLY A 156 0.82 -16.67 14.17
N ILE A 157 1.17 -17.19 15.36
CA ILE A 157 2.18 -18.25 15.56
C ILE A 157 1.89 -19.51 14.72
N LYS A 158 0.62 -19.84 14.47
CA LYS A 158 0.25 -20.97 13.60
C LYS A 158 0.53 -20.74 12.11
N GLY A 159 0.78 -19.51 11.68
CA GLY A 159 0.98 -19.12 10.28
C GLY A 159 2.35 -19.45 9.68
N ARG A 160 3.36 -19.84 10.48
CA ARG A 160 4.79 -20.03 10.08
C ARG A 160 5.41 -18.78 9.39
N SER A 161 6.73 -18.77 9.24
CA SER A 161 7.71 -17.71 8.82
C SER A 161 7.28 -16.26 8.51
N GLU A 162 6.16 -16.01 7.81
CA GLU A 162 5.70 -14.68 7.36
C GLU A 162 5.25 -13.72 8.47
N PHE A 163 5.15 -14.22 9.71
CA PHE A 163 4.77 -13.47 10.91
C PHE A 163 5.95 -13.21 11.83
N ALA A 164 7.16 -13.09 11.28
CA ALA A 164 8.28 -12.52 12.02
C ALA A 164 7.97 -11.05 12.37
N GLU A 165 8.30 -10.64 13.60
CA GLU A 165 8.03 -9.28 14.09
C GLU A 165 8.60 -8.20 13.16
N SER A 166 9.83 -8.42 12.67
CA SER A 166 10.51 -7.52 11.74
C SER A 166 9.74 -7.33 10.43
N GLU A 167 9.19 -8.40 9.85
CA GLU A 167 8.43 -8.34 8.60
C GLU A 167 7.09 -7.62 8.77
N ILE A 168 6.40 -7.87 9.90
CA ILE A 168 5.14 -7.19 10.22
C ILE A 168 5.38 -5.69 10.35
N VAL A 169 6.40 -5.30 11.11
CA VAL A 169 6.76 -3.89 11.34
C VAL A 169 7.17 -3.20 10.03
N GLU A 170 7.91 -3.88 9.16
CA GLU A 170 8.29 -3.36 7.85
C GLU A 170 7.05 -3.09 6.96
N LYS A 171 6.13 -4.05 6.88
CA LYS A 171 4.87 -3.91 6.12
C LYS A 171 4.02 -2.75 6.65
N ILE A 172 3.95 -2.57 7.98
CA ILE A 172 3.20 -1.47 8.61
C ILE A 172 3.81 -0.11 8.25
N ARG A 173 5.14 0.02 8.24
CA ARG A 173 5.86 1.26 7.92
C ARG A 173 5.53 1.78 6.52
N ILE A 174 5.58 0.89 5.53
CA ILE A 174 5.39 1.25 4.12
C ILE A 174 3.92 1.47 3.75
N PHE A 175 2.99 0.84 4.48
CA PHE A 175 1.57 0.92 4.17
C PHE A 175 1.04 2.36 4.27
N VAL A 176 0.17 2.72 3.35
CA VAL A 176 -0.55 4.00 3.32
C VAL A 176 -2.04 3.69 3.37
N ALA A 177 -2.68 3.99 4.49
CA ALA A 177 -4.13 3.93 4.57
C ALA A 177 -4.76 4.99 3.66
N ASN A 178 -5.77 4.55 2.91
CA ASN A 178 -6.59 5.36 2.02
C ASN A 178 -8.05 4.90 2.09
N LYS A 179 -8.92 5.57 1.34
CA LYS A 179 -10.36 5.24 1.32
C LYS A 179 -10.62 3.81 0.86
N GLU A 180 -9.71 3.27 0.06
CA GLU A 180 -9.69 1.92 -0.49
C GLU A 180 -9.49 0.88 0.61
N TYR A 181 -8.62 1.17 1.59
CA TYR A 181 -8.48 0.35 2.79
C TYR A 181 -9.77 0.29 3.60
N ASP A 182 -10.41 1.43 3.87
CA ASP A 182 -11.65 1.48 4.64
C ASP A 182 -12.78 0.71 3.96
N LYS A 183 -12.87 0.80 2.62
CA LYS A 183 -13.80 -0.02 1.82
C LYS A 183 -13.53 -1.52 2.03
N ALA A 184 -12.27 -1.95 1.97
CA ALA A 184 -11.91 -3.36 2.17
C ALA A 184 -12.26 -3.85 3.58
N VAL A 185 -11.97 -3.05 4.62
CA VAL A 185 -12.37 -3.33 6.01
C VAL A 185 -13.89 -3.49 6.12
N ASN A 186 -14.66 -2.59 5.51
CA ASN A 186 -16.12 -2.63 5.53
C ASN A 186 -16.67 -3.87 4.82
N ILE A 187 -16.14 -4.23 3.65
CA ILE A 187 -16.54 -5.46 2.93
C ILE A 187 -16.28 -6.68 3.82
N LEU A 188 -15.08 -6.80 4.38
CA LEU A 188 -14.70 -7.94 5.21
C LEU A 188 -15.55 -8.04 6.49
N ASN A 189 -15.88 -6.91 7.12
CA ASN A 189 -16.72 -6.89 8.30
C ASN A 189 -18.18 -7.26 7.99
N LEU A 190 -18.74 -6.78 6.88
CA LEU A 190 -20.14 -7.01 6.50
C LEU A 190 -20.37 -8.41 5.90
N LYS A 191 -19.40 -8.94 5.15
CA LYS A 191 -19.54 -10.20 4.40
C LYS A 191 -18.78 -11.36 5.04
N HIS A 192 -17.96 -11.09 6.06
CA HIS A 192 -17.01 -12.03 6.66
C HIS A 192 -15.96 -12.61 5.69
N PHE A 193 -15.95 -12.11 4.46
CA PHE A 193 -15.18 -12.62 3.34
C PHE A 193 -14.77 -11.46 2.45
N ILE A 194 -13.55 -11.51 1.91
CA ILE A 194 -13.09 -10.59 0.87
C ILE A 194 -12.18 -11.32 -0.12
N LEU A 195 -12.38 -11.08 -1.42
CA LEU A 195 -11.50 -11.52 -2.49
C LEU A 195 -10.78 -10.32 -3.08
N ILE A 196 -9.48 -10.20 -2.83
CA ILE A 196 -8.63 -9.10 -3.27
C ILE A 196 -7.96 -9.48 -4.60
N THR A 197 -8.35 -8.80 -5.68
CA THR A 197 -7.80 -9.04 -7.03
C THR A 197 -7.02 -7.84 -7.54
N GLY A 198 -6.27 -8.00 -8.64
CA GLY A 198 -5.51 -6.92 -9.26
C GLY A 198 -4.20 -7.39 -9.90
N ALA A 199 -3.54 -6.46 -10.58
CA ALA A 199 -2.28 -6.70 -11.28
C ALA A 199 -1.11 -7.09 -10.35
N PRO A 200 -0.03 -7.68 -10.88
CA PRO A 200 1.18 -7.99 -10.10
C PRO A 200 1.80 -6.73 -9.47
N GLY A 201 2.30 -6.85 -8.23
CA GLY A 201 3.00 -5.76 -7.54
C GLY A 201 2.15 -4.60 -7.03
N ILE A 202 0.83 -4.62 -7.26
CA ILE A 202 -0.06 -3.49 -6.94
C ILE A 202 -0.36 -3.27 -5.44
N GLY A 203 0.10 -4.17 -4.57
CA GLY A 203 -0.11 -4.06 -3.12
C GLY A 203 -1.25 -4.90 -2.55
N LYS A 204 -1.75 -5.92 -3.27
CA LYS A 204 -2.77 -6.87 -2.76
C LYS A 204 -2.36 -7.54 -1.44
N THR A 205 -1.16 -8.11 -1.41
CA THR A 205 -0.61 -8.81 -0.23
C THR A 205 -0.40 -7.84 0.93
N ILE A 206 0.00 -6.58 0.68
CA ILE A 206 0.09 -5.55 1.73
C ILE A 206 -1.30 -5.26 2.30
N LEU A 207 -2.31 -5.03 1.46
CA LEU A 207 -3.69 -4.81 1.91
C LEU A 207 -4.21 -5.98 2.75
N ALA A 208 -4.02 -7.21 2.26
CA ALA A 208 -4.40 -8.43 2.97
C ALA A 208 -3.71 -8.56 4.32
N ASN A 209 -2.40 -8.32 4.39
CA ASN A 209 -1.64 -8.35 5.65
C ASN A 209 -2.16 -7.31 6.66
N MET A 210 -2.50 -6.09 6.22
CA MET A 210 -3.05 -5.07 7.12
C MET A 210 -4.42 -5.45 7.68
N LEU A 211 -5.31 -6.04 6.86
CA LEU A 211 -6.58 -6.58 7.32
C LEU A 211 -6.37 -7.73 8.32
N THR A 212 -5.40 -8.60 8.02
CA THR A 212 -5.00 -9.69 8.91
C THR A 212 -4.54 -9.17 10.25
N TYR A 213 -3.55 -8.27 10.31
CA TYR A 213 -3.03 -7.72 11.57
C TYR A 213 -4.13 -7.07 12.41
N GLN A 214 -5.06 -6.35 11.79
CA GLN A 214 -6.20 -5.75 12.48
C GLN A 214 -7.11 -6.81 13.14
N LEU A 215 -7.35 -7.93 12.48
CA LEU A 215 -8.15 -9.03 13.03
C LEU A 215 -7.40 -9.80 14.11
N LEU A 216 -6.10 -10.05 13.93
CA LEU A 216 -5.28 -10.71 14.95
C LEU A 216 -5.19 -9.86 16.23
N ALA A 217 -5.14 -8.53 16.10
CA ALA A 217 -5.26 -7.60 17.23
C ALA A 217 -6.61 -7.70 17.97
N LYS A 218 -7.65 -8.21 17.31
CA LYS A 218 -9.00 -8.47 17.84
C LYS A 218 -9.24 -9.94 18.21
N ASP A 219 -8.17 -10.67 18.53
CA ASP A 219 -8.18 -12.05 19.03
C ASP A 219 -8.69 -13.10 18.04
N PHE A 220 -8.59 -12.83 16.74
CA PHE A 220 -8.72 -13.89 15.72
C PHE A 220 -7.44 -14.73 15.67
N GLU A 221 -7.56 -16.05 15.72
CA GLU A 221 -6.47 -16.99 15.46
C GLU A 221 -6.24 -17.10 13.94
N LEU A 222 -5.01 -16.88 13.48
CA LEU A 222 -4.67 -17.03 12.07
C LEU A 222 -4.58 -18.52 11.70
N VAL A 223 -5.24 -18.87 10.61
CA VAL A 223 -4.99 -20.07 9.83
C VAL A 223 -4.48 -19.59 8.47
N TYR A 224 -3.16 -19.62 8.29
CA TYR A 224 -2.56 -19.36 6.97
C TYR A 224 -2.75 -20.63 6.15
N VAL A 225 -3.45 -20.52 5.04
CA VAL A 225 -3.89 -21.68 4.27
C VAL A 225 -2.97 -21.82 3.06
N THR A 226 -2.54 -23.05 2.74
CA THR A 226 -1.87 -23.35 1.46
C THR A 226 -2.68 -24.32 0.61
N ASP A 227 -3.47 -25.19 1.25
CA ASP A 227 -4.48 -26.05 0.63
C ASP A 227 -5.84 -25.88 1.33
N ILE A 228 -6.94 -25.90 0.57
CA ILE A 228 -8.29 -25.72 1.09
C ILE A 228 -8.69 -26.79 2.11
N LYS A 229 -8.16 -28.02 1.99
CA LYS A 229 -8.39 -29.11 2.93
C LYS A 229 -7.81 -28.80 4.31
N GLU A 230 -6.63 -28.18 4.36
CA GLU A 230 -6.03 -27.73 5.62
C GLU A 230 -6.92 -26.69 6.32
N ALA A 231 -7.61 -25.84 5.54
CA ALA A 231 -8.56 -24.87 6.10
C ALA A 231 -9.77 -25.55 6.74
N ASP A 232 -10.33 -26.57 6.08
CA ASP A 232 -11.48 -27.32 6.59
C ASP A 232 -11.11 -28.10 7.87
N ASP A 233 -9.94 -28.74 7.89
CA ASP A 233 -9.43 -29.48 9.06
C ASP A 233 -9.12 -28.55 10.24
N ALA A 234 -8.61 -27.36 9.96
CA ALA A 234 -8.31 -26.36 10.99
C ALA A 234 -9.56 -25.62 11.52
N TYR A 235 -10.74 -25.81 10.92
CA TYR A 235 -11.96 -25.09 11.30
C TYR A 235 -12.49 -25.54 12.67
N GLY A 236 -12.28 -24.70 13.71
CA GLY A 236 -12.79 -24.93 15.05
C GLY A 236 -14.13 -24.22 15.29
N GLN A 237 -15.17 -24.94 15.75
CA GLN A 237 -16.53 -24.37 15.88
C GLN A 237 -16.62 -23.16 16.84
N GLU A 238 -15.91 -23.17 17.96
CA GLU A 238 -16.01 -22.11 18.98
C GLU A 238 -14.85 -21.10 18.94
N LYS A 239 -14.03 -21.16 17.89
CA LYS A 239 -12.83 -20.33 17.76
C LYS A 239 -13.08 -19.15 16.83
N LYS A 240 -12.63 -17.96 17.26
CA LYS A 240 -12.47 -16.84 16.35
C LYS A 240 -11.28 -17.11 15.44
N GLN A 241 -11.51 -17.32 14.15
CA GLN A 241 -10.45 -17.69 13.21
C GLN A 241 -10.50 -16.84 11.95
N LEU A 242 -9.31 -16.43 11.51
CA LEU A 242 -9.09 -15.80 10.23
C LEU A 242 -8.38 -16.80 9.33
N PHE A 243 -8.98 -17.13 8.20
CA PHE A 243 -8.37 -17.90 7.14
C PHE A 243 -7.78 -16.93 6.11
N TYR A 244 -6.48 -17.05 5.83
CA TYR A 244 -5.82 -16.22 4.83
C TYR A 244 -5.22 -17.11 3.74
N PHE A 245 -5.62 -16.86 2.50
CA PHE A 245 -5.19 -17.58 1.31
C PHE A 245 -4.51 -16.60 0.34
N ASP A 246 -3.18 -16.52 0.39
CA ASP A 246 -2.40 -15.64 -0.49
C ASP A 246 -2.13 -16.32 -1.85
N ASP A 247 -2.34 -15.57 -2.93
CA ASP A 247 -2.26 -16.00 -4.33
C ASP A 247 -2.89 -17.39 -4.56
N PHE A 248 -4.11 -17.62 -4.07
CA PHE A 248 -4.70 -18.96 -3.91
C PHE A 248 -4.88 -19.79 -5.19
N LEU A 249 -4.83 -19.13 -6.36
CA LEU A 249 -4.85 -19.77 -7.69
C LEU A 249 -3.47 -19.82 -8.36
N GLY A 250 -2.49 -19.08 -7.84
CA GLY A 250 -1.14 -18.96 -8.40
C GLY A 250 -0.16 -20.03 -7.93
N SER A 251 -0.33 -20.53 -6.71
CA SER A 251 0.44 -21.68 -6.19
C SER A 251 -0.06 -23.02 -6.73
N THR A 252 -1.35 -23.09 -7.07
CA THR A 252 -2.08 -24.28 -7.57
C THR A 252 -2.15 -24.39 -9.09
N THR A 253 -1.55 -23.45 -9.85
CA THR A 253 -1.63 -23.43 -11.33
C THR A 253 -1.05 -24.68 -12.03
N LEU A 254 -0.35 -25.56 -11.31
CA LEU A 254 0.08 -26.86 -11.86
C LEU A 254 -1.02 -27.93 -11.84
N ASP A 255 -2.13 -27.74 -11.10
CA ASP A 255 -3.19 -28.75 -10.90
C ASP A 255 -4.60 -28.32 -11.35
N LEU A 256 -4.77 -27.16 -11.99
CA LEU A 256 -6.08 -26.75 -12.54
C LEU A 256 -6.60 -27.67 -13.67
N LYS A 257 -5.77 -28.59 -14.17
CA LYS A 257 -6.22 -29.67 -15.06
C LYS A 257 -6.83 -30.87 -14.31
N SER A 258 -6.75 -30.95 -12.98
CA SER A 258 -6.98 -32.21 -12.25
C SER A 258 -8.07 -32.22 -11.17
N SER A 259 -8.80 -31.13 -10.82
CA SER A 259 -9.87 -31.30 -9.81
C SER A 259 -11.03 -30.29 -9.80
N ARG A 260 -12.12 -30.62 -10.53
CA ARG A 260 -13.48 -30.08 -10.28
C ARG A 260 -13.92 -30.14 -8.81
N ASN A 261 -13.30 -31.03 -8.04
CA ASN A 261 -13.53 -31.18 -6.60
C ASN A 261 -12.98 -30.00 -5.80
N VAL A 262 -11.85 -29.39 -6.17
CA VAL A 262 -11.24 -28.29 -5.41
C VAL A 262 -12.07 -27.01 -5.50
N ASP A 263 -12.58 -26.67 -6.69
CA ASP A 263 -13.49 -25.52 -6.86
C ASP A 263 -14.73 -25.63 -5.99
N THR A 264 -15.27 -26.85 -5.87
CA THR A 264 -16.43 -27.14 -5.04
C THR A 264 -16.11 -26.95 -3.55
N LEU A 265 -14.94 -27.41 -3.10
CA LEU A 265 -14.48 -27.22 -1.72
C LEU A 265 -14.32 -25.73 -1.40
N ILE A 266 -13.70 -24.95 -2.30
CA ILE A 266 -13.51 -23.51 -2.12
C ILE A 266 -14.85 -22.79 -1.98
N VAL A 267 -15.80 -23.03 -2.90
CA VAL A 267 -17.12 -22.38 -2.86
C VAL A 267 -17.86 -22.75 -1.56
N ASN A 268 -17.84 -24.03 -1.18
CA ASN A 268 -18.49 -24.49 0.05
C ASN A 268 -17.86 -23.86 1.30
N PHE A 269 -16.53 -23.76 1.35
CA PHE A 269 -15.81 -23.13 2.45
C PHE A 269 -16.14 -21.65 2.59
N ILE A 270 -16.20 -20.91 1.47
CA ILE A 270 -16.61 -19.50 1.44
C ILE A 270 -18.02 -19.35 2.00
N GLU A 271 -18.97 -20.17 1.56
CA GLU A 271 -20.36 -20.12 2.06
C GLU A 271 -20.47 -20.49 3.54
N ARG A 272 -19.64 -21.41 4.02
CA ARG A 272 -19.53 -21.76 5.45
C ARG A 272 -19.05 -20.55 6.27
N VAL A 273 -17.95 -19.92 5.87
CA VAL A 273 -17.37 -18.75 6.57
C VAL A 273 -18.34 -17.57 6.57
N LYS A 274 -19.02 -17.29 5.44
CA LYS A 274 -20.00 -16.18 5.34
C LYS A 274 -21.10 -16.26 6.40
N LYS A 275 -21.51 -17.46 6.78
CA LYS A 275 -22.58 -17.70 7.77
C LYS A 275 -22.08 -17.63 9.22
N ASP A 276 -20.78 -17.71 9.45
CA ASP A 276 -20.18 -17.77 10.78
C ASP A 276 -19.57 -16.41 11.18
N LYS A 277 -20.16 -15.75 12.18
CA LYS A 277 -19.71 -14.45 12.67
C LYS A 277 -18.33 -14.48 13.31
N GLN A 278 -17.87 -15.65 13.78
CA GLN A 278 -16.55 -15.83 14.39
C GLN A 278 -15.45 -16.07 13.34
N LYS A 279 -15.80 -16.24 12.06
CA LYS A 279 -14.83 -16.53 11.01
C LYS A 279 -14.63 -15.35 10.08
N ARG A 280 -13.42 -15.22 9.58
CA ARG A 280 -13.08 -14.30 8.49
C ARG A 280 -12.28 -15.05 7.44
N LEU A 281 -12.49 -14.70 6.18
CA LEU A 281 -11.72 -15.25 5.07
C LEU A 281 -11.20 -14.11 4.18
N ILE A 282 -9.89 -14.10 3.96
CA ILE A 282 -9.22 -13.20 3.03
C ILE A 282 -8.59 -14.06 1.95
N LEU A 283 -8.95 -13.79 0.69
CA LEU A 283 -8.32 -14.39 -0.48
C LEU A 283 -7.60 -13.31 -1.28
N THR A 284 -6.42 -13.59 -1.79
CA THR A 284 -5.78 -12.74 -2.81
C THR A 284 -5.55 -13.54 -4.09
N CYS A 285 -5.69 -12.90 -5.25
CA CYS A 285 -5.41 -13.54 -6.53
C CYS A 285 -5.06 -12.52 -7.61
N ARG A 286 -4.34 -12.95 -8.64
CA ARG A 286 -4.17 -12.17 -9.87
C ARG A 286 -5.46 -12.19 -10.69
N THR A 287 -5.80 -11.06 -11.30
CA THR A 287 -7.03 -10.93 -12.10
C THR A 287 -7.08 -11.94 -13.25
N THR A 288 -5.97 -12.20 -13.96
CA THR A 288 -5.91 -13.19 -15.04
C THR A 288 -6.22 -14.60 -14.56
N LEU A 289 -5.64 -15.03 -13.43
CA LEU A 289 -5.84 -16.36 -12.87
C LEU A 289 -7.29 -16.57 -12.42
N LEU A 290 -7.90 -15.54 -11.81
CA LEU A 290 -9.32 -15.58 -11.48
C LEU A 290 -10.20 -15.69 -12.72
N ASN A 291 -9.91 -14.93 -13.78
CA ASN A 291 -10.66 -14.99 -15.03
C ASN A 291 -10.58 -16.40 -15.65
N GLN A 292 -9.36 -16.97 -15.75
CA GLN A 292 -9.16 -18.34 -16.23
C GLN A 292 -9.93 -19.38 -15.39
N ALA A 293 -9.88 -19.27 -14.07
CA ALA A 293 -10.58 -20.20 -13.18
C ALA A 293 -12.10 -20.17 -13.39
N LYS A 294 -12.69 -18.99 -13.62
CA LYS A 294 -14.12 -18.86 -13.94
C LYS A 294 -14.47 -19.44 -15.31
N GLU A 295 -13.63 -19.22 -16.32
CA GLU A 295 -13.88 -19.81 -17.65
C GLU A 295 -13.87 -21.35 -17.62
N ASN A 296 -13.02 -21.93 -16.77
CA ASN A 296 -12.89 -23.38 -16.65
C ASN A 296 -13.89 -24.01 -15.67
N SER A 297 -14.53 -23.21 -14.81
CA SER A 297 -15.38 -23.70 -13.72
C SER A 297 -16.71 -22.96 -13.64
N GLU A 298 -17.76 -23.60 -14.15
CA GLU A 298 -19.14 -23.10 -14.08
C GLU A 298 -19.58 -22.83 -12.63
N LYS A 299 -19.09 -23.61 -11.65
CA LYS A 299 -19.40 -23.38 -10.24
C LYS A 299 -18.79 -22.09 -9.71
N LEU A 300 -17.53 -21.79 -10.06
CA LEU A 300 -16.89 -20.54 -9.66
C LEU A 300 -17.53 -19.34 -10.39
N ASP A 301 -17.88 -19.49 -11.66
CA ASP A 301 -18.53 -18.42 -12.43
C ASP A 301 -19.93 -18.10 -11.89
N ASN A 302 -20.73 -19.13 -11.58
CA ASN A 302 -22.06 -18.96 -10.98
C ASN A 302 -22.04 -18.65 -9.47
N SER A 303 -20.87 -18.71 -8.83
CA SER A 303 -20.76 -18.44 -7.41
C SER A 303 -20.95 -16.95 -7.11
N LYS A 304 -21.48 -16.65 -5.92
CA LYS A 304 -21.59 -15.28 -5.41
C LYS A 304 -20.26 -14.71 -4.89
N ILE A 305 -19.12 -15.23 -5.36
CA ILE A 305 -17.79 -14.80 -4.93
C ILE A 305 -17.54 -13.33 -5.28
N ASP A 306 -18.08 -12.84 -6.40
CA ASP A 306 -17.94 -11.45 -6.82
C ASP A 306 -18.62 -10.44 -5.88
N ILE A 307 -19.57 -10.88 -5.05
CA ILE A 307 -20.29 -9.99 -4.12
C ILE A 307 -19.35 -9.36 -3.09
N ALA A 308 -18.20 -9.99 -2.82
CA ALA A 308 -17.17 -9.45 -1.94
C ALA A 308 -15.81 -9.31 -2.65
N LYS A 309 -15.82 -9.23 -3.99
CA LYS A 309 -14.62 -8.97 -4.77
C LYS A 309 -14.23 -7.50 -4.61
N TYR A 310 -12.97 -7.30 -4.25
CA TYR A 310 -12.32 -6.01 -4.14
C TYR A 310 -11.13 -5.98 -5.08
N GLU A 311 -11.21 -5.18 -6.14
CA GLU A 311 -10.13 -5.08 -7.12
C GLU A 311 -9.23 -3.88 -6.83
N VAL A 312 -7.95 -4.14 -6.56
CA VAL A 312 -6.93 -3.11 -6.34
C VAL A 312 -6.41 -2.64 -7.69
N LYS A 313 -6.57 -1.35 -7.98
CA LYS A 313 -6.14 -0.70 -9.23
C LYS A 313 -5.24 0.49 -8.95
N ILE A 314 -4.20 0.69 -9.77
CA ILE A 314 -3.30 1.84 -9.56
C ILE A 314 -3.97 3.17 -9.90
N GLU A 315 -4.96 3.13 -10.78
CA GLU A 315 -5.74 4.25 -11.25
C GLU A 315 -6.62 4.84 -10.15
N ASP A 316 -6.93 4.06 -9.12
CA ASP A 316 -7.70 4.52 -7.96
C ASP A 316 -6.83 5.36 -7.01
N TYR A 317 -5.50 5.29 -7.11
CA TYR A 317 -4.60 6.08 -6.28
C TYR A 317 -4.44 7.49 -6.82
N SER A 318 -4.85 8.46 -6.00
CA SER A 318 -4.54 9.87 -6.19
C SER A 318 -3.04 10.12 -6.23
N LYS A 319 -2.65 11.25 -6.83
CA LYS A 319 -1.25 11.71 -6.83
C LYS A 319 -0.68 11.83 -5.41
N LEU A 320 -1.51 12.20 -4.43
CA LEU A 320 -1.10 12.30 -3.04
C LEU A 320 -0.82 10.93 -2.43
N GLU A 321 -1.67 9.93 -2.68
CA GLU A 321 -1.43 8.57 -2.18
C GLU A 321 -0.19 7.96 -2.82
N LYS A 322 0.02 8.15 -4.13
CA LYS A 322 1.28 7.78 -4.79
C LYS A 322 2.49 8.48 -4.16
N ALA A 323 2.39 9.77 -3.86
CA ALA A 323 3.46 10.49 -3.17
C ALA A 323 3.74 9.90 -1.78
N LYS A 324 2.70 9.60 -0.99
CA LYS A 324 2.84 8.98 0.34
C LYS A 324 3.48 7.60 0.28
N ILE A 325 3.11 6.78 -0.70
CA ILE A 325 3.71 5.45 -0.90
C ILE A 325 5.20 5.62 -1.21
N LEU A 326 5.53 6.41 -2.25
CA LEU A 326 6.92 6.68 -2.62
C LEU A 326 7.72 7.22 -1.43
N TYR A 327 7.16 8.17 -0.69
CA TYR A 327 7.79 8.79 0.46
C TYR A 327 8.08 7.78 1.58
N ASN A 328 7.14 6.90 1.92
CA ASN A 328 7.38 5.87 2.93
C ASN A 328 8.54 4.95 2.52
N HIS A 329 8.57 4.49 1.27
CA HIS A 329 9.67 3.65 0.78
C HIS A 329 11.01 4.39 0.85
N ILE A 330 11.09 5.67 0.45
CA ILE A 330 12.32 6.46 0.56
C ILE A 330 12.71 6.66 2.03
N TYR A 331 11.77 7.06 2.87
CA TYR A 331 12.02 7.42 4.27
C TYR A 331 12.57 6.23 5.05
N PHE A 332 11.89 5.07 4.95
CA PHE A 332 12.25 3.85 5.68
C PHE A 332 13.32 3.00 5.00
N SER A 333 13.75 3.34 3.77
CA SER A 333 14.87 2.66 3.11
C SER A 333 16.22 2.96 3.76
N ASN A 334 17.17 2.06 3.50
CA ASN A 334 18.58 2.18 3.82
C ASN A 334 19.36 3.03 2.79
N LEU A 335 18.68 3.75 1.90
CA LEU A 335 19.33 4.66 0.96
C LEU A 335 20.18 5.71 1.71
N THR A 336 21.31 6.10 1.13
CA THR A 336 22.11 7.21 1.64
C THR A 336 21.37 8.54 1.45
N ASP A 337 21.69 9.55 2.26
CA ASP A 337 21.05 10.87 2.16
C ASP A 337 21.21 11.50 0.78
N ASP A 338 22.32 11.26 0.08
CA ASP A 338 22.54 11.80 -1.27
C ASP A 338 21.66 11.12 -2.32
N LEU A 339 21.40 9.81 -2.17
CA LEU A 339 20.42 9.10 -2.99
C LEU A 339 19.00 9.61 -2.70
N LYS A 340 18.63 9.77 -1.42
CA LYS A 340 17.33 10.34 -1.02
C LYS A 340 17.11 11.74 -1.58
N LYS A 341 18.13 12.62 -1.52
CA LYS A 341 18.09 13.98 -2.09
C LYS A 341 17.82 14.00 -3.59
N THR A 342 18.18 12.96 -4.33
CA THR A 342 17.95 12.87 -5.78
C THR A 342 16.46 13.02 -6.12
N PHE A 343 15.56 12.46 -5.31
CA PHE A 343 14.12 12.60 -5.52
C PHE A 343 13.64 14.05 -5.44
N PHE A 344 14.26 14.88 -4.61
CA PHE A 344 13.82 16.25 -4.34
C PHE A 344 14.49 17.30 -5.25
N LYS A 345 15.62 16.95 -5.89
CA LYS A 345 16.26 17.79 -6.90
C LYS A 345 15.34 17.98 -8.10
N ASN A 346 15.12 19.22 -8.52
CA ASN A 346 14.28 19.59 -9.66
C ASN A 346 12.88 18.94 -9.64
N GLU A 347 12.38 18.65 -8.44
CA GLU A 347 11.11 17.94 -8.23
C GLU A 347 11.01 16.58 -8.96
N PHE A 348 12.12 15.84 -9.07
CA PHE A 348 12.16 14.53 -9.76
C PHE A 348 11.10 13.54 -9.27
N TYR A 349 10.71 13.59 -7.99
CA TYR A 349 9.61 12.81 -7.41
C TYR A 349 8.31 12.94 -8.23
N TRP A 350 8.02 14.09 -8.84
CA TRP A 350 6.84 14.26 -9.68
C TRP A 350 6.89 13.43 -10.96
N LYS A 351 8.09 13.22 -11.53
CA LYS A 351 8.29 12.37 -12.71
C LYS A 351 8.00 10.91 -12.37
N VAL A 352 8.42 10.45 -11.19
CA VAL A 352 8.11 9.11 -10.67
C VAL A 352 6.60 8.96 -10.44
N ILE A 353 5.98 9.87 -9.67
CA ILE A 353 4.55 9.80 -9.30
C ILE A 353 3.61 9.81 -10.52
N LYS A 354 3.95 10.59 -11.56
CA LYS A 354 3.15 10.72 -12.78
C LYS A 354 3.50 9.66 -13.83
N HIS A 355 4.48 8.79 -13.58
CA HIS A 355 4.88 7.78 -14.54
C HIS A 355 3.73 6.80 -14.81
N ARG A 356 3.52 6.44 -16.08
CA ARG A 356 2.44 5.50 -16.48
C ARG A 356 2.58 4.13 -15.81
N ASN A 357 3.81 3.67 -15.65
CA ASN A 357 4.14 2.37 -15.06
C ASN A 357 4.37 2.46 -13.55
N TYR A 358 3.92 3.51 -12.87
CA TYR A 358 4.05 3.61 -11.41
C TYR A 358 3.46 2.34 -10.77
N ASN A 359 4.26 1.64 -9.96
CA ASN A 359 3.83 0.42 -9.28
C ASN A 359 4.65 0.28 -7.97
N PRO A 360 4.01 0.02 -6.82
CA PRO A 360 4.71 -0.09 -5.52
C PRO A 360 5.89 -1.06 -5.54
N ARG A 361 5.78 -2.19 -6.25
CA ARG A 361 6.85 -3.17 -6.37
C ARG A 361 8.07 -2.66 -7.14
N ILE A 362 7.89 -1.75 -8.10
CA ILE A 362 9.02 -1.07 -8.77
C ILE A 362 9.73 -0.14 -7.79
N ILE A 363 8.95 0.57 -6.96
CA ILE A 363 9.50 1.47 -5.95
C ILE A 363 10.40 0.72 -4.99
N GLU A 364 9.92 -0.42 -4.48
CA GLU A 364 10.73 -1.32 -3.66
C GLU A 364 12.07 -1.65 -4.33
N PHE A 365 12.08 -1.93 -5.64
CA PHE A 365 13.30 -2.31 -6.36
C PHE A 365 14.34 -1.19 -6.43
N PHE A 366 13.93 0.06 -6.63
CA PHE A 366 14.91 1.16 -6.70
C PHE A 366 15.19 1.80 -5.33
N THR A 367 14.44 1.45 -4.29
CA THR A 367 14.74 1.82 -2.90
C THR A 367 15.53 0.77 -2.13
N ASP A 368 15.72 -0.42 -2.72
CA ASP A 368 16.56 -1.50 -2.21
C ASP A 368 18.03 -1.24 -2.62
N THR A 369 18.90 -1.08 -1.62
CA THR A 369 20.32 -0.75 -1.82
C THR A 369 21.08 -1.82 -2.58
N ASP A 370 20.68 -3.08 -2.44
CA ASP A 370 21.38 -4.22 -3.07
C ASP A 370 21.15 -4.28 -4.58
N ARG A 371 20.20 -3.49 -5.09
CA ARG A 371 19.83 -3.39 -6.50
C ARG A 371 20.34 -2.13 -7.17
N ILE A 372 21.10 -1.31 -6.45
CA ILE A 372 21.62 -0.05 -6.97
C ILE A 372 22.92 -0.30 -7.73
N GLU A 373 22.86 -0.08 -9.04
CA GLU A 373 24.03 -0.14 -9.91
C GLU A 373 24.81 1.18 -9.83
N HIS A 374 26.11 1.11 -9.57
CA HIS A 374 26.97 2.29 -9.39
C HIS A 374 27.45 2.94 -10.70
N GLU A 375 27.27 2.26 -11.83
CA GLU A 375 27.78 2.71 -13.15
C GLU A 375 26.94 3.80 -13.79
N ILE A 376 25.68 3.96 -13.36
CA ILE A 376 24.76 4.96 -13.87
C ILE A 376 24.28 5.89 -12.76
N SER A 377 23.93 7.12 -13.12
CA SER A 377 23.30 8.03 -12.18
C SER A 377 21.99 7.43 -11.64
N TYR A 378 21.77 7.55 -10.34
CA TYR A 378 20.58 6.99 -9.67
C TYR A 378 19.25 7.44 -10.29
N GLU A 379 19.16 8.69 -10.77
CA GLU A 379 17.99 9.19 -11.49
C GLU A 379 17.67 8.34 -12.75
N LYS A 380 18.69 8.04 -13.56
CA LYS A 380 18.55 7.19 -14.75
C LYS A 380 18.18 5.76 -14.38
N LEU A 381 18.74 5.22 -13.29
CA LEU A 381 18.38 3.88 -12.79
C LEU A 381 16.88 3.81 -12.45
N ILE A 382 16.35 4.79 -11.72
CA ILE A 382 14.91 4.87 -11.37
C ILE A 382 14.05 4.91 -12.63
N ILE A 383 14.41 5.75 -13.61
CA ILE A 383 13.67 5.83 -14.88
C ILE A 383 13.74 4.50 -15.64
N ASN A 384 14.89 3.83 -15.68
CA ASN A 384 15.00 2.51 -16.32
C ASN A 384 14.08 1.48 -15.67
N PHE A 385 14.01 1.44 -14.34
CA PHE A 385 13.08 0.55 -13.62
C PHE A 385 11.61 0.82 -13.97
N LEU A 386 11.26 2.09 -14.17
CA LEU A 386 9.90 2.52 -14.53
C LEU A 386 9.58 2.28 -16.02
N ASP A 387 10.52 2.54 -16.92
CA ASP A 387 10.34 2.37 -18.37
C ASP A 387 10.33 0.89 -18.78
N TYR A 388 11.09 0.05 -18.06
CA TYR A 388 11.23 -1.38 -18.35
C TYR A 388 10.79 -2.27 -17.18
N PRO A 389 9.48 -2.35 -16.88
CA PRO A 389 8.95 -3.13 -15.77
C PRO A 389 8.93 -4.65 -16.05
N GLU A 390 9.83 -5.16 -16.90
CA GLU A 390 9.90 -6.57 -17.30
C GLU A 390 9.98 -7.47 -16.06
N LYS A 391 10.76 -7.11 -15.05
CA LYS A 391 10.89 -7.88 -13.80
C LYS A 391 9.56 -8.14 -13.09
N ILE A 392 8.54 -7.30 -13.30
CA ILE A 392 7.19 -7.48 -12.71
C ILE A 392 6.31 -8.34 -13.61
N TRP A 393 6.36 -8.10 -14.91
CA TRP A 393 5.41 -8.67 -15.86
C TRP A 393 5.87 -9.98 -16.50
N LYS A 394 7.19 -10.23 -16.57
CA LYS A 394 7.79 -11.38 -17.27
C LYS A 394 7.17 -12.69 -16.86
N HIS A 395 7.15 -12.99 -15.56
CA HIS A 395 6.58 -14.24 -15.07
C HIS A 395 5.07 -14.34 -15.40
N SER A 396 4.33 -13.25 -15.25
CA SER A 396 2.89 -13.22 -15.54
C SER A 396 2.63 -13.46 -17.03
N PHE A 397 3.45 -12.88 -17.91
CA PHE A 397 3.35 -13.03 -19.36
C PHE A 397 3.82 -14.41 -19.85
N GLU A 398 4.97 -14.88 -19.38
CA GLU A 398 5.59 -16.12 -19.86
C GLU A 398 4.95 -17.38 -19.28
N ARG A 399 4.46 -17.33 -18.03
CA ARG A 399 4.07 -18.53 -17.27
C ARG A 399 2.60 -18.57 -16.86
N GLN A 400 1.91 -17.44 -16.75
CA GLN A 400 0.57 -17.39 -16.13
C GLN A 400 -0.57 -17.05 -17.07
N ILE A 401 -0.26 -16.71 -18.33
CA ILE A 401 -1.27 -16.55 -19.37
C ILE A 401 -1.12 -17.64 -20.43
N SER A 402 -2.22 -17.91 -21.13
CA SER A 402 -2.24 -18.86 -22.22
C SER A 402 -1.33 -18.44 -23.38
N GLU A 403 -0.95 -19.41 -24.21
CA GLU A 403 -0.17 -19.14 -25.43
C GLU A 403 -0.94 -18.23 -26.40
N ALA A 404 -2.26 -18.45 -26.54
CA ALA A 404 -3.13 -17.58 -27.32
C ALA A 404 -3.11 -16.13 -26.83
N SER A 405 -3.13 -15.94 -25.51
CA SER A 405 -3.01 -14.64 -24.85
C SER A 405 -1.67 -13.96 -25.13
N ARG A 406 -0.55 -14.69 -25.11
CA ARG A 406 0.76 -14.15 -25.53
C ARG A 406 0.77 -13.73 -26.99
N ILE A 407 0.20 -14.54 -27.88
CA ILE A 407 0.08 -14.24 -29.31
C ILE A 407 -0.78 -12.99 -29.51
N PHE A 408 -1.89 -12.87 -28.78
CA PHE A 408 -2.79 -11.73 -28.84
C PHE A 408 -2.09 -10.43 -28.43
N LEU A 409 -1.42 -10.42 -27.29
CA LEU A 409 -0.65 -9.26 -26.81
C LEU A 409 0.46 -8.88 -27.78
N SER A 410 1.20 -9.85 -28.31
CA SER A 410 2.24 -9.62 -29.32
C SER A 410 1.66 -9.06 -30.62
N THR A 411 0.47 -9.52 -31.00
CA THR A 411 -0.26 -9.01 -32.17
C THR A 411 -0.69 -7.56 -31.95
N MET A 412 -1.30 -7.25 -30.80
CA MET A 412 -1.62 -5.86 -30.43
C MET A 412 -0.39 -4.97 -30.44
N PHE A 413 0.73 -5.45 -29.88
CA PHE A 413 2.00 -4.73 -29.89
C PHE A 413 2.54 -4.51 -31.31
N SER A 414 2.42 -5.48 -32.22
CA SER A 414 2.83 -5.29 -33.62
C SER A 414 2.01 -4.22 -34.37
N LEU A 415 0.78 -3.96 -33.91
CA LEU A 415 -0.10 -2.93 -34.43
C LEU A 415 0.13 -1.56 -33.77
N SER A 416 0.98 -1.48 -32.74
CA SER A 416 1.09 -0.37 -31.80
C SER A 416 1.86 0.86 -32.31
N GLY A 417 1.60 1.26 -33.57
CA GLY A 417 1.63 2.67 -33.95
C GLY A 417 0.36 3.42 -33.51
N ARG A 418 -0.67 2.72 -33.04
CA ARG A 418 -1.96 3.27 -32.60
C ARG A 418 -2.31 2.78 -31.20
N TYR A 419 -2.56 3.70 -30.28
CA TYR A 419 -2.96 3.42 -28.89
C TYR A 419 -4.38 2.84 -28.75
N ILE A 420 -5.14 2.78 -29.85
CA ILE A 420 -6.52 2.32 -29.92
C ILE A 420 -6.65 1.45 -31.17
N ILE A 421 -7.11 0.22 -31.00
CA ILE A 421 -7.37 -0.73 -32.09
C ILE A 421 -8.84 -1.14 -32.03
N SER A 422 -9.53 -1.07 -33.16
CA SER A 422 -10.91 -1.56 -33.26
C SER A 422 -10.95 -3.08 -33.13
N GLU A 423 -12.01 -3.61 -32.52
CA GLU A 423 -12.21 -5.05 -32.36
C GLU A 423 -12.12 -5.81 -33.68
N GLU A 424 -12.76 -5.31 -34.72
CA GLU A 424 -12.77 -5.94 -36.05
C GLU A 424 -11.36 -6.11 -36.60
N ARG A 425 -10.55 -5.04 -36.53
CA ARG A 425 -9.18 -5.06 -37.03
C ARG A 425 -8.30 -5.96 -36.18
N LEU A 426 -8.46 -5.90 -34.86
CA LEU A 426 -7.68 -6.74 -33.95
C LEU A 426 -8.00 -8.22 -34.17
N LYS A 427 -9.27 -8.56 -34.33
CA LYS A 427 -9.74 -9.92 -34.62
C LYS A 427 -9.17 -10.44 -35.93
N GLU A 428 -9.24 -9.65 -37.00
CA GLU A 428 -8.69 -10.02 -38.31
C GLU A 428 -7.20 -10.35 -38.23
N VAL A 429 -6.40 -9.46 -37.62
CA VAL A 429 -4.94 -9.65 -37.52
C VAL A 429 -4.61 -10.81 -36.58
N PHE A 430 -5.33 -10.94 -35.46
CA PHE A 430 -5.16 -12.06 -34.54
C PHE A 430 -5.49 -13.40 -35.20
N ASP A 431 -6.61 -13.50 -35.92
CA ASP A 431 -6.98 -14.72 -36.65
C ASP A 431 -5.93 -15.07 -37.72
N ASN A 432 -5.37 -14.08 -38.43
CA ASN A 432 -4.27 -14.29 -39.37
C ASN A 432 -3.00 -14.82 -38.67
N ARG A 433 -2.65 -14.26 -37.51
CA ARG A 433 -1.51 -14.72 -36.71
C ARG A 433 -1.73 -16.13 -36.19
N ILE A 434 -2.92 -16.45 -35.69
CA ILE A 434 -3.30 -17.80 -35.25
C ILE A 434 -3.23 -18.79 -36.41
N ASN A 435 -3.72 -18.44 -37.60
CA ASN A 435 -3.62 -19.30 -38.78
C ASN A 435 -2.18 -19.63 -39.17
N TYR A 436 -1.26 -18.67 -39.00
CA TYR A 436 0.17 -18.94 -39.17
C TYR A 436 0.68 -19.96 -38.14
N GLU A 437 0.32 -19.81 -36.86
CA GLU A 437 0.74 -20.72 -35.79
C GLU A 437 0.19 -22.14 -35.99
N ILE A 438 -1.05 -22.27 -36.49
CA ILE A 438 -1.64 -23.57 -36.83
C ILE A 438 -0.83 -24.26 -37.94
N ARG A 439 -0.44 -23.52 -38.98
CA ARG A 439 0.26 -24.08 -40.15
C ARG A 439 1.72 -24.42 -39.89
N ASN A 440 2.40 -23.62 -39.06
CA ASN A 440 3.86 -23.68 -38.94
C ASN A 440 4.35 -24.19 -37.58
N ASN A 441 3.54 -24.07 -36.51
CA ASN A 441 3.97 -24.32 -35.13
C ASN A 441 3.05 -25.30 -34.38
N ASN A 442 2.21 -26.06 -35.10
CA ASN A 442 1.30 -27.08 -34.55
C ASN A 442 0.31 -26.55 -33.49
N PHE A 443 -0.04 -25.27 -33.55
CA PHE A 443 -1.02 -24.69 -32.62
C PHE A 443 -2.42 -25.27 -32.84
N THR A 444 -3.11 -25.62 -31.76
CA THR A 444 -4.50 -26.14 -31.83
C THR A 444 -5.49 -25.02 -31.50
N LYS A 445 -6.34 -24.65 -32.47
CA LYS A 445 -7.34 -23.59 -32.27
C LYS A 445 -8.54 -24.10 -31.47
N ALA A 446 -8.71 -23.59 -30.26
CA ALA A 446 -9.91 -23.81 -29.46
C ALA A 446 -11.11 -23.02 -30.01
N ASN A 447 -12.32 -23.48 -29.69
CA ASN A 447 -13.55 -22.74 -30.02
C ASN A 447 -13.58 -21.39 -29.28
N ASN A 448 -14.08 -20.35 -29.95
CA ASN A 448 -14.21 -18.99 -29.40
C ASN A 448 -12.90 -18.36 -28.87
N LEU A 449 -11.74 -18.78 -29.41
CA LEU A 449 -10.40 -18.39 -28.94
C LEU A 449 -10.22 -16.87 -28.73
N PHE A 450 -10.74 -16.04 -29.62
CA PHE A 450 -10.63 -14.59 -29.52
C PHE A 450 -11.33 -14.06 -28.25
N ASN A 451 -12.57 -14.49 -28.02
CA ASN A 451 -13.37 -14.03 -26.88
C ASN A 451 -12.82 -14.53 -25.54
N SER A 452 -12.37 -15.78 -25.48
CA SER A 452 -11.75 -16.33 -24.26
C SER A 452 -10.42 -15.64 -23.95
N THR A 453 -9.61 -15.33 -24.97
CA THR A 453 -8.37 -14.57 -24.81
C THR A 453 -8.63 -13.16 -24.26
N ILE A 454 -9.66 -12.48 -24.76
CA ILE A 454 -10.05 -11.16 -24.24
C ILE A 454 -10.46 -11.27 -22.76
N LYS A 455 -11.33 -12.22 -22.43
CA LYS A 455 -11.79 -12.44 -21.05
C LYS A 455 -10.64 -12.74 -20.09
N GLU A 456 -9.70 -13.59 -20.49
CA GLU A 456 -8.50 -13.91 -19.72
C GLU A 456 -7.69 -12.64 -19.40
N LEU A 457 -7.40 -11.83 -20.42
CA LEU A 457 -6.51 -10.67 -20.31
C LEU A 457 -7.18 -9.41 -19.71
N GLN A 458 -8.51 -9.38 -19.68
CA GLN A 458 -9.29 -8.22 -19.28
C GLN A 458 -8.97 -7.75 -17.85
N ASN A 459 -8.79 -6.43 -17.70
CA ASN A 459 -8.45 -5.77 -16.43
C ASN A 459 -7.10 -6.23 -15.81
N ALA A 460 -6.24 -6.87 -16.61
CA ALA A 460 -4.90 -7.26 -16.19
C ALA A 460 -3.83 -6.76 -17.17
N PHE A 461 -3.92 -7.14 -18.44
CA PHE A 461 -3.00 -6.68 -19.50
C PHE A 461 -3.70 -5.77 -20.51
N ILE A 462 -5.02 -5.95 -20.67
CA ILE A 462 -5.81 -5.13 -21.59
C ILE A 462 -7.01 -4.53 -20.91
N LYS A 463 -7.47 -3.42 -21.46
CA LYS A 463 -8.79 -2.84 -21.18
C LYS A 463 -9.59 -2.82 -22.46
N HIS A 464 -10.65 -3.62 -22.48
CA HIS A 464 -11.70 -3.56 -23.49
C HIS A 464 -12.76 -2.54 -23.08
N THR A 465 -13.05 -1.56 -23.93
CA THR A 465 -14.06 -0.53 -23.69
C THR A 465 -15.05 -0.47 -24.84
N LEU A 466 -16.35 -0.47 -24.51
CA LEU A 466 -17.42 -0.21 -25.47
C LEU A 466 -17.76 1.29 -25.43
N ARG A 467 -17.52 2.00 -26.54
CA ARG A 467 -17.97 3.39 -26.70
C ARG A 467 -19.28 3.41 -27.48
N ILE A 468 -20.30 4.01 -26.88
CA ILE A 468 -21.60 4.23 -27.51
C ILE A 468 -21.63 5.71 -27.87
N TYR A 469 -21.59 6.03 -29.16
CA TYR A 469 -21.65 7.41 -29.64
C TYR A 469 -23.09 7.89 -29.80
N ASP A 470 -23.99 6.99 -30.17
CA ASP A 470 -25.43 7.22 -30.26
C ASP A 470 -26.19 5.87 -30.26
N HIS A 471 -27.52 5.87 -30.18
CA HIS A 471 -28.34 4.63 -30.05
C HIS A 471 -28.06 3.53 -31.10
N ASN A 472 -27.44 3.88 -32.23
CA ASN A 472 -27.14 2.96 -33.34
C ASN A 472 -25.63 2.69 -33.58
N TYR A 473 -24.71 3.38 -32.90
CA TYR A 473 -23.25 3.23 -33.15
C TYR A 473 -22.48 2.86 -31.89
N LYS A 474 -22.04 1.60 -31.84
CA LYS A 474 -21.15 1.07 -30.81
C LYS A 474 -19.80 0.76 -31.44
N THR A 475 -18.72 1.34 -30.92
CA THR A 475 -17.36 0.88 -31.25
C THR A 475 -16.76 0.20 -30.05
N SER A 476 -15.93 -0.80 -30.35
CA SER A 476 -15.24 -1.62 -29.38
C SER A 476 -13.75 -1.36 -29.53
N GLU A 477 -13.13 -0.86 -28.46
CA GLU A 477 -11.75 -0.40 -28.44
C GLU A 477 -10.93 -1.16 -27.39
N PHE A 478 -9.69 -1.50 -27.75
CA PHE A 478 -8.74 -2.17 -26.86
C PHE A 478 -7.54 -1.27 -26.54
N PHE A 479 -7.14 -1.30 -25.27
CA PHE A 479 -5.97 -0.61 -24.73
C PHE A 479 -5.05 -1.62 -24.04
N ILE A 480 -3.73 -1.48 -24.20
CA ILE A 480 -2.75 -2.19 -23.36
C ILE A 480 -2.57 -1.36 -22.08
N LEU A 481 -2.61 -2.04 -20.92
CA LEU A 481 -2.44 -1.44 -19.60
C LEU A 481 -0.97 -1.25 -19.22
#